data_AF-A0A7J3XDS4-F1
#
_entry.id   AF-A0A7J3XDS4-F1
#
_cell.length_a   1.000
_cell.length_b   1.000
_cell.length_c   1.000
_cell.angle_alpha   90.00
_cell.angle_beta   90.00
_cell.angle_gamma   90.00
#
_symmetry.space_group_name_H-M   'P 1'
#
loop_
_entity.id
_entity.type
_entity.pdbx_description
1 polymer ?
#
loop_
_entity_poly.entity_id
_entity_poly.type
_entity_poly.pdbx_seq_one_letter_code
_entity_poly.pdbx_strand_id
1 'polypeptide(L)'
;MERTTIKLVSRPKLKNPVLIQGLPGIGNVGRIAAGYLVNELKTKLFAELYSPHFLPIVVVRPDGIMRPIKAEFYYYKSKHNDFVFLIGDSQSITSHGYYEIAGKIVDFAKEIGVKEIITLGGLGVEKVVKEPKV
;
A
#
# COMPACT_ATOMS: atom_id res chain seq x y z
N MET A 1 12.90 -8.55 13.61
CA MET A 1 13.08 -8.47 12.14
C MET A 1 14.24 -7.54 11.88
N GLU A 2 15.25 -7.97 11.12
CA GLU A 2 16.42 -7.12 10.83
C GLU A 2 16.26 -6.27 9.57
N ARG A 3 15.35 -6.66 8.65
CA ARG A 3 15.11 -6.00 7.36
C ARG A 3 13.65 -6.06 6.95
N THR A 4 13.25 -5.18 6.03
CA THR A 4 11.92 -5.15 5.41
C THR A 4 11.62 -6.46 4.69
N THR A 5 10.48 -7.06 5.04
CA THR A 5 10.09 -8.41 4.59
C THR A 5 8.67 -8.38 4.04
N ILE A 6 8.47 -9.06 2.92
CA ILE A 6 7.14 -9.30 2.33
C ILE A 6 6.78 -10.77 2.55
N LYS A 7 5.67 -11.01 3.24
CA LYS A 7 5.09 -12.33 3.50
C LYS A 7 3.93 -12.56 2.55
N LEU A 8 4.00 -13.63 1.75
CA LEU A 8 2.90 -14.03 0.88
C LEU A 8 1.82 -14.75 1.67
N VAL A 9 0.57 -14.33 1.46
CA VAL A 9 -0.66 -15.01 1.92
C VAL A 9 -1.20 -15.93 0.82
N SER A 10 -1.08 -15.52 -0.44
CA SER A 10 -1.40 -16.33 -1.61
C SER A 10 -0.54 -15.94 -2.82
N ARG A 11 -0.56 -16.76 -3.89
CA ARG A 11 0.23 -16.53 -5.12
C ARG A 11 -0.70 -16.43 -6.34
N PRO A 12 -1.40 -15.30 -6.54
CA PRO A 12 -2.27 -15.14 -7.69
C PRO A 12 -1.44 -15.04 -8.99
N LYS A 13 -1.90 -15.70 -10.05
CA LYS A 13 -1.40 -15.43 -11.41
C LYS A 13 -2.09 -14.16 -11.92
N LEU A 14 -1.33 -13.07 -12.04
CA LEU A 14 -1.82 -11.76 -12.50
C LEU A 14 -1.44 -11.54 -13.97
N LYS A 15 -2.32 -10.89 -14.73
CA LYS A 15 -2.11 -10.55 -16.14
C LYS A 15 -1.95 -9.03 -16.28
N ASN A 16 -0.76 -8.61 -16.73
CA ASN A 16 -0.40 -7.21 -16.91
C ASN A 16 -0.80 -6.31 -15.71
N PRO A 17 -0.41 -6.65 -14.47
CA PRO A 17 -0.88 -5.91 -13.31
C PRO A 17 -0.36 -4.47 -13.29
N VAL A 18 -1.23 -3.54 -12.88
CA VAL A 18 -0.87 -2.17 -12.51
C VAL A 18 -0.87 -2.05 -10.99
N LEU A 19 0.21 -1.53 -10.41
CA LEU A 19 0.28 -1.28 -8.97
C LEU A 19 -0.21 0.12 -8.65
N ILE A 20 -1.27 0.23 -7.85
CA ILE A 20 -1.78 1.49 -7.31
C ILE A 20 -1.36 1.57 -5.85
N GLN A 21 -0.50 2.54 -5.53
CA GLN A 21 0.00 2.76 -4.18
C GLN A 21 -0.76 3.93 -3.52
N GLY A 22 -1.22 3.70 -2.29
CA GLY A 22 -1.88 4.70 -1.46
C GLY A 22 -1.56 4.47 0.02
N LEU A 23 -0.38 4.90 0.46
CA LEU A 23 0.03 4.89 1.87
C LEU A 23 -0.37 6.20 2.58
N PRO A 24 -0.40 6.22 3.93
CA PRO A 24 -0.73 7.43 4.70
C PRO A 24 0.16 8.62 4.34
N GLY A 25 -0.40 9.82 4.22
CA GLY A 25 0.32 11.02 3.78
C GLY A 25 -0.49 12.29 4.00
N ILE A 26 -0.19 13.37 3.27
CA ILE A 26 -0.90 14.65 3.41
C ILE A 26 -2.41 14.45 3.19
N GLY A 27 -3.19 14.84 4.20
CA GLY A 27 -4.66 14.70 4.20
C GLY A 27 -5.17 13.27 4.09
N ASN A 28 -4.30 12.26 4.22
CA ASN A 28 -4.59 10.84 3.92
C ASN A 28 -5.23 10.59 2.54
N VAL A 29 -5.07 11.51 1.58
CA VAL A 29 -5.74 11.46 0.27
C VAL A 29 -5.46 10.13 -0.44
N GLY A 30 -4.18 9.78 -0.58
CA GLY A 30 -3.78 8.52 -1.23
C GLY A 30 -4.30 7.28 -0.50
N ARG A 31 -4.19 7.26 0.84
CA ARG A 31 -4.65 6.14 1.67
C ARG A 31 -6.16 5.92 1.61
N ILE A 32 -6.93 7.00 1.61
CA ILE A 32 -8.39 6.98 1.52
C ILE A 32 -8.81 6.54 0.12
N ALA A 33 -8.22 7.12 -0.93
CA ALA A 33 -8.54 6.78 -2.31
C ALA A 33 -8.26 5.31 -2.64
N ALA A 34 -7.04 4.82 -2.36
CA ALA A 34 -6.70 3.42 -2.57
C ALA A 34 -7.51 2.48 -1.65
N GLY A 35 -7.76 2.90 -0.39
CA GLY A 35 -8.58 2.13 0.55
C GLY A 35 -10.04 1.98 0.10
N TYR A 36 -10.62 3.04 -0.47
CA TYR A 36 -11.95 3.01 -1.05
C TYR A 36 -12.01 2.01 -2.21
N LEU A 37 -11.03 2.04 -3.14
CA LEU A 37 -10.95 1.08 -4.24
C LEU A 37 -10.80 -0.37 -3.75
N VAL A 38 -9.98 -0.60 -2.72
CA VAL A 38 -9.79 -1.92 -2.08
C VAL A 38 -11.12 -2.49 -1.57
N ASN A 39 -11.94 -1.65 -0.94
CA ASN A 39 -13.24 -2.03 -0.39
C ASN A 39 -14.30 -2.24 -1.48
N GLU A 40 -14.47 -1.28 -2.37
CA GLU A 40 -15.52 -1.31 -3.41
C GLU A 40 -15.30 -2.44 -4.41
N LEU A 41 -14.06 -2.67 -4.82
CA LEU A 41 -13.72 -3.74 -5.76
C LEU A 41 -13.67 -5.13 -5.09
N LYS A 42 -13.90 -5.21 -3.77
CA LYS A 42 -13.84 -6.45 -2.98
C LYS A 42 -12.55 -7.23 -3.24
N THR A 43 -11.44 -6.50 -3.18
CA THR A 43 -10.12 -7.02 -3.51
C THR A 43 -9.67 -8.10 -2.52
N LYS A 44 -8.66 -8.89 -2.91
CA LYS A 44 -8.17 -10.02 -2.10
C LYS A 44 -6.75 -9.77 -1.62
N LEU A 45 -6.51 -9.89 -0.32
CA LEU A 45 -5.17 -9.84 0.27
C LEU A 45 -4.33 -11.00 -0.28
N PHE A 46 -3.11 -10.71 -0.73
CA PHE A 46 -2.17 -11.76 -1.15
C PHE A 46 -0.75 -11.60 -0.61
N ALA A 47 -0.38 -10.42 -0.10
CA ALA A 47 0.89 -10.25 0.59
C ALA A 47 0.82 -9.16 1.67
N GLU A 48 1.72 -9.26 2.64
CA GLU A 48 1.87 -8.31 3.74
C GLU A 48 3.34 -7.86 3.81
N LEU A 49 3.60 -6.58 3.97
CA LEU A 49 4.92 -6.00 4.17
C LEU A 49 5.08 -5.55 5.60
N TYR A 50 6.14 -6.03 6.24
CA TYR A 50 6.58 -5.61 7.55
C TYR A 50 7.96 -4.95 7.43
N SER A 51 8.23 -3.93 8.23
CA SER A 51 9.51 -3.25 8.23
C SER A 51 9.94 -2.87 9.65
N PRO A 52 11.23 -3.02 10.01
CA PRO A 52 11.76 -2.44 11.24
C PRO A 52 11.77 -0.91 11.22
N HIS A 53 11.55 -0.28 10.06
CA HIS A 53 11.50 1.17 9.89
C HIS A 53 10.11 1.78 10.09
N PHE A 54 9.11 0.94 10.35
CA PHE A 54 7.80 1.42 10.78
C PHE A 54 7.84 1.83 12.26
N LEU A 55 6.86 2.65 12.68
CA LEU A 55 6.68 2.98 14.10
C LEU A 55 6.62 1.70 14.98
N PRO A 56 7.28 1.66 16.14
CA PRO A 56 7.28 0.50 17.03
C PRO A 56 5.97 0.42 17.85
N ILE A 57 4.83 0.37 17.16
CA ILE A 57 3.49 0.34 17.75
C ILE A 57 2.68 -0.84 17.20
N VAL A 58 1.63 -1.23 17.93
CA VAL A 58 0.65 -2.23 17.51
C VAL A 58 -0.72 -1.60 17.30
N VAL A 59 -1.51 -2.16 16.39
CA VAL A 59 -2.91 -1.81 16.20
C VAL A 59 -3.75 -2.76 17.04
N VAL A 60 -4.57 -2.20 17.93
CA VAL A 60 -5.60 -2.94 18.68
C VAL A 60 -6.91 -2.85 17.90
N ARG A 61 -7.40 -3.99 17.45
CA ARG A 61 -8.69 -4.06 16.74
C ARG A 61 -9.86 -4.02 17.75
N PRO A 62 -11.09 -3.70 17.30
CA PRO A 62 -12.27 -3.69 18.17
C PRO A 62 -12.58 -5.03 18.86
N ASP A 63 -12.14 -6.15 18.30
CA ASP A 63 -12.26 -7.50 18.87
C ASP A 63 -11.18 -7.81 19.93
N GLY A 64 -10.37 -6.82 20.30
CA GLY A 64 -9.26 -6.96 21.26
C GLY A 64 -8.01 -7.61 20.68
N ILE A 65 -8.02 -8.02 19.40
CA ILE A 65 -6.86 -8.67 18.79
C ILE A 65 -5.83 -7.61 18.38
N MET A 66 -4.60 -7.83 18.83
CA MET A 66 -3.46 -6.98 18.49
C MET A 66 -2.74 -7.49 17.24
N ARG A 67 -2.26 -6.57 16.42
CA ARG A 67 -1.33 -6.88 15.32
C ARG A 67 -0.25 -5.81 15.18
N PRO A 68 0.96 -6.15 14.72
CA PRO A 68 1.93 -5.14 14.31
C PRO A 68 1.39 -4.30 13.15
N ILE A 69 1.92 -3.09 13.01
CA ILE A 69 1.68 -2.28 11.81
C ILE A 69 2.35 -2.88 10.59
N LYS A 70 1.69 -2.74 9.45
CA LYS A 70 2.10 -3.33 8.18
C LYS A 70 1.58 -2.52 7.00
N ALA A 71 2.14 -2.81 5.83
CA ALA A 71 1.48 -2.53 4.56
C ALA A 71 0.97 -3.85 3.96
N GLU A 72 -0.01 -3.76 3.09
CA GLU A 72 -0.76 -4.89 2.57
C GLU A 72 -0.94 -4.73 1.07
N PHE A 73 -0.70 -5.82 0.35
CA PHE A 73 -0.93 -5.93 -1.07
C PHE A 73 -2.22 -6.69 -1.31
N TYR A 74 -3.15 -6.03 -2.00
CA TYR A 74 -4.40 -6.59 -2.46
C TYR A 74 -4.39 -6.74 -3.97
N TYR A 75 -5.12 -7.70 -4.52
CA TYR A 75 -5.29 -7.84 -5.96
C TYR A 75 -6.75 -7.86 -6.37
N TYR A 76 -6.99 -7.39 -7.59
CA TYR A 76 -8.26 -7.46 -8.29
C TYR A 76 -8.01 -7.94 -9.73
N LYS A 77 -8.81 -8.92 -10.17
CA LYS A 77 -8.74 -9.41 -11.54
C LYS A 77 -9.85 -8.78 -12.37
N SER A 78 -9.48 -8.13 -13.47
CA SER A 78 -10.45 -7.51 -14.38
C SER A 78 -10.43 -8.18 -15.75
N LYS A 79 -11.29 -7.74 -16.67
CA LYS A 79 -11.34 -8.24 -18.05
C LYS A 79 -10.11 -7.83 -18.87
N HIS A 80 -9.51 -6.66 -18.57
CA HIS A 80 -8.44 -6.07 -19.37
C HIS A 80 -7.08 -6.16 -18.68
N ASN A 81 -6.95 -5.47 -17.53
CA ASN A 81 -5.74 -5.42 -16.73
C ASN A 81 -6.04 -5.86 -15.29
N ASP A 82 -5.15 -6.63 -14.69
CA ASP A 82 -5.25 -6.88 -13.26
C ASP A 82 -4.72 -5.67 -12.48
N PHE A 83 -5.17 -5.51 -11.25
CA PHE A 83 -4.74 -4.41 -10.38
C PHE A 83 -4.17 -4.97 -9.10
N VAL A 84 -3.10 -4.34 -8.63
CA VAL A 84 -2.52 -4.55 -7.31
C VAL A 84 -2.67 -3.24 -6.55
N PHE A 85 -3.13 -3.31 -5.31
CA PHE A 85 -3.26 -2.15 -4.43
C PHE A 85 -2.32 -2.31 -3.26
N LEU A 86 -1.52 -1.27 -2.98
CA LEU A 86 -0.70 -1.18 -1.80
C LEU A 86 -1.26 -0.11 -0.87
N ILE A 87 -1.77 -0.55 0.28
CA ILE A 87 -2.23 0.31 1.39
C ILE A 87 -1.54 -0.12 2.68
N GLY A 88 -1.55 0.70 3.71
CA GLY A 88 -0.88 0.36 4.96
C GLY A 88 -1.24 1.27 6.12
N ASP A 89 -0.75 0.90 7.30
CA ASP A 89 -0.95 1.65 8.54
C ASP A 89 0.02 2.83 8.67
N SER A 90 1.20 2.74 8.07
CA SER A 90 2.27 3.73 8.24
C SER A 90 3.25 3.76 7.06
N GLN A 91 4.13 4.75 7.07
CA GLN A 91 5.33 4.84 6.23
C GLN A 91 6.58 4.74 7.12
N SER A 92 7.77 4.82 6.52
CA SER A 92 9.02 4.85 7.27
C SER A 92 9.10 6.06 8.20
N ILE A 93 9.76 5.90 9.35
CA ILE A 93 10.13 7.01 10.24
C ILE A 93 11.57 7.50 10.03
N THR A 94 12.34 6.81 9.19
CA THR A 94 13.73 7.16 8.87
C THR A 94 13.93 7.33 7.36
N SER A 95 14.85 8.20 6.96
CA SER A 95 15.19 8.41 5.55
C SER A 95 15.69 7.12 4.88
N HIS A 96 16.56 6.36 5.54
CA HIS A 96 17.05 5.08 5.02
C HIS A 96 15.92 4.06 4.84
N GLY A 97 15.00 3.98 5.81
CA GLY A 97 13.87 3.08 5.74
C GLY A 97 12.91 3.38 4.58
N TYR A 98 12.78 4.65 4.16
CA TYR A 98 12.01 5.00 2.96
C TYR A 98 12.59 4.33 1.71
N TYR A 99 13.91 4.41 1.52
CA TYR A 99 14.58 3.76 0.39
C TYR A 99 14.50 2.24 0.46
N GLU A 100 14.71 1.66 1.65
CA GLU A 100 14.64 0.20 1.82
C GLU A 100 13.23 -0.34 1.53
N ILE A 101 12.19 0.28 2.09
CA ILE A 101 10.80 -0.13 1.88
C ILE A 101 10.40 0.06 0.41
N ALA A 102 10.69 1.22 -0.19
CA ALA A 102 10.38 1.49 -1.58
C ALA A 102 11.10 0.52 -2.52
N GLY A 103 12.38 0.25 -2.28
CA GLY A 103 13.16 -0.75 -3.02
C GLY A 103 12.52 -2.13 -2.94
N LYS A 104 12.13 -2.57 -1.73
CA LYS A 104 11.48 -3.86 -1.52
C LYS A 104 10.13 -3.97 -2.24
N ILE A 105 9.35 -2.89 -2.27
CA ILE A 105 8.08 -2.81 -3.00
C ILE A 105 8.32 -2.91 -4.51
N VAL A 106 9.29 -2.18 -5.05
CA VAL A 106 9.60 -2.17 -6.48
C VAL A 106 10.12 -3.54 -6.94
N ASP A 107 11.00 -4.17 -6.17
CA ASP A 107 11.50 -5.51 -6.48
C ASP A 107 10.35 -6.52 -6.49
N PHE A 108 9.47 -6.48 -5.49
CA PHE A 108 8.30 -7.34 -5.45
C PHE A 108 7.31 -7.06 -6.59
N ALA A 109 7.11 -5.80 -6.95
CA ALA A 109 6.26 -5.42 -8.09
C ALA A 109 6.80 -6.02 -9.40
N LYS A 110 8.13 -5.97 -9.61
CA LYS A 110 8.78 -6.62 -10.76
C LYS A 110 8.58 -8.13 -10.76
N GLU A 111 8.76 -8.79 -9.60
CA GLU A 111 8.58 -10.25 -9.45
C GLU A 111 7.17 -10.71 -9.85
N ILE A 112 6.14 -9.92 -9.54
CA ILE A 112 4.75 -10.24 -9.89
C ILE A 112 4.33 -9.71 -11.27
N GLY A 113 5.26 -9.17 -12.05
CA GLY A 113 5.04 -8.75 -13.44
C GLY A 113 4.39 -7.38 -13.61
N VAL A 114 4.44 -6.50 -12.61
CA VAL A 114 3.95 -5.12 -12.73
C VAL A 114 4.82 -4.34 -13.70
N LYS A 115 4.18 -3.60 -14.61
CA LYS A 115 4.86 -2.71 -15.57
C LYS A 115 4.61 -1.23 -15.33
N GLU A 116 3.60 -0.90 -14.52
CA GLU A 116 3.19 0.47 -14.24
C GLU A 116 2.84 0.61 -12.76
N ILE A 117 3.33 1.68 -12.15
CA ILE A 117 3.05 2.04 -10.76
C ILE A 117 2.40 3.44 -10.76
N ILE A 118 1.21 3.53 -10.19
CA ILE A 118 0.47 4.78 -9.99
C ILE A 118 0.49 5.08 -8.48
N THR A 119 1.07 6.21 -8.10
CA THR A 119 1.14 6.65 -6.70
C THR A 119 0.09 7.71 -6.43
N LEU A 120 -0.75 7.49 -5.43
CA LEU A 120 -1.79 8.43 -5.00
C LEU A 120 -1.30 9.22 -3.79
N GLY A 121 -1.46 10.54 -3.83
CA GLY A 121 -1.01 11.44 -2.78
C GLY A 121 -1.89 12.67 -2.67
N GLY A 122 -1.74 13.39 -1.56
CA GLY A 122 -2.33 14.71 -1.37
C GLY A 122 -1.26 15.78 -1.55
N LEU A 123 -1.65 16.90 -2.16
CA LEU A 123 -0.86 18.13 -2.15
C LEU A 123 -1.48 19.09 -1.13
N GLY A 124 -0.68 19.53 -0.16
CA GLY A 124 -1.12 20.53 0.81
C GLY A 124 -1.28 21.89 0.13
N VAL A 125 -2.44 22.52 0.32
CA VAL A 125 -2.74 23.86 -0.21
C VAL A 125 -3.08 24.81 0.94
N GLU A 126 -2.71 26.08 0.81
CA GLU A 126 -2.89 27.09 1.88
C GLU A 126 -4.36 27.41 2.17
N LYS A 127 -5.23 27.29 1.17
CA LYS A 127 -6.66 27.58 1.28
C LYS A 127 -7.47 26.38 0.81
N VAL A 128 -8.58 26.12 1.50
CA VAL A 128 -9.55 25.11 1.06
C VAL A 128 -10.08 25.50 -0.31
N VAL A 129 -9.90 24.62 -1.29
CA VAL A 129 -10.40 24.78 -2.65
C VAL A 129 -11.67 23.94 -2.78
N LYS A 130 -12.78 24.54 -3.23
CA LYS A 130 -14.06 23.82 -3.43
C LYS A 130 -13.96 22.74 -4.50
N GLU A 131 -13.18 22.99 -5.54
CA GLU A 131 -12.95 22.08 -6.67
C GLU A 131 -11.45 21.80 -6.80
N PRO A 132 -10.95 20.72 -6.16
CA PRO A 132 -9.53 20.39 -6.22
C PRO A 132 -9.14 19.92 -7.64
N LYS A 133 -7.96 20.33 -8.09
CA LYS A 133 -7.33 19.80 -9.32
C LYS A 133 -6.58 18.50 -9.00
N VAL A 134 -6.56 17.55 -9.95
CA VAL A 134 -5.85 16.26 -9.87
C VAL A 134 -4.85 16.16 -11.00
#